data_AF-A0A4P5ULN8-F1
#
_entry.id   AF-A0A4P5ULN8-F1
#
_cell.length_a   1.000
_cell.length_b   1.000
_cell.length_c   1.000
_cell.angle_alpha   90.00
_cell.angle_beta   90.00
_cell.angle_gamma   90.00
#
_symmetry.space_group_name_H-M   'P 1'
#
loop_
_entity.id
_entity.type
_entity.pdbx_description
1 polymer ?
#
loop_
_entity_poly.entity_id
_entity_poly.type
_entity_poly.pdbx_seq_one_letter_code
_entity_poly.pdbx_strand_id
1 'polypeptide(L)'
;MKKLMPKGFTIIEVIIVLVVGAVIMLAVFIVVPQLQQSARNNQRRRDAQRVLTAVRQYYSQISFPAEATTITNIVQGIVGSPFNDPNLKQNPGSSNSYTIKARTNGIIPGVVTWIDVNYNYKCKTNQSTELGANLVPASGSFAVTVALEPIEPTLSSGNYTSRNHYCIND
;
A
#
# COMPACT_ATOMS: atom_id res chain seq x y z
N MET A 1 -30.49 -39.31 -51.62
CA MET A 1 -30.17 -38.40 -50.49
C MET A 1 -28.68 -38.07 -50.57
N LYS A 2 -28.31 -36.82 -50.87
CA LYS A 2 -26.89 -36.42 -50.95
C LYS A 2 -26.32 -36.31 -49.53
N LYS A 3 -25.46 -37.25 -49.17
CA LYS A 3 -24.75 -37.28 -47.89
C LYS A 3 -23.61 -36.26 -47.95
N LEU A 4 -23.76 -35.14 -47.25
CA LEU A 4 -22.67 -34.17 -47.09
C LEU A 4 -21.60 -34.84 -46.22
N MET A 5 -20.41 -35.08 -46.79
CA MET A 5 -19.28 -35.60 -46.02
C MET A 5 -18.90 -34.55 -44.97
N PRO A 6 -18.81 -34.91 -43.67
CA PRO A 6 -18.39 -33.98 -42.64
C PRO A 6 -16.95 -33.56 -42.94
N LYS A 7 -16.73 -32.27 -43.22
CA LYS A 7 -15.39 -31.69 -43.32
C LYS A 7 -14.73 -31.85 -41.96
N GLY A 8 -13.66 -32.63 -41.90
CA GLY A 8 -12.86 -32.82 -40.69
C GLY A 8 -12.15 -31.52 -40.29
N PHE A 9 -11.97 -31.33 -38.99
CA PHE A 9 -11.24 -30.19 -38.42
C PHE A 9 -9.77 -30.25 -38.85
N THR A 10 -9.26 -29.19 -39.46
CA THR A 10 -7.95 -29.23 -40.13
C THR A 10 -6.83 -29.15 -39.11
N ILE A 11 -5.77 -29.95 -39.27
CA ILE A 11 -4.58 -29.89 -38.39
C ILE A 11 -3.99 -28.48 -38.32
N ILE A 12 -3.97 -27.75 -39.46
CA ILE A 12 -3.51 -26.36 -39.50
C ILE A 12 -4.37 -25.43 -38.63
N GLU A 13 -5.66 -25.70 -38.53
CA GLU A 13 -6.63 -24.94 -37.74
C GLU A 13 -6.36 -25.13 -36.24
N VAL A 14 -6.08 -26.37 -35.82
CA VAL A 14 -5.65 -26.69 -34.46
C VAL A 14 -4.35 -25.97 -34.11
N ILE A 15 -3.37 -25.98 -35.03
CA ILE A 15 -2.04 -25.40 -34.77
C ILE A 15 -2.13 -23.87 -34.64
N ILE A 16 -2.92 -23.20 -35.48
CA ILE A 16 -3.12 -21.75 -35.37
C ILE A 16 -3.74 -21.40 -34.01
N VAL A 17 -4.74 -22.17 -33.57
CA VAL A 17 -5.38 -21.96 -32.25
C VAL A 17 -4.39 -22.18 -31.11
N LEU A 18 -3.53 -23.20 -31.21
CA LEU A 18 -2.50 -23.45 -30.18
C LEU A 18 -1.46 -22.33 -30.11
N VAL A 19 -1.01 -21.82 -31.26
CA VAL A 19 -0.02 -20.73 -31.32
C VAL A 19 -0.60 -19.44 -30.77
N VAL A 20 -1.80 -19.06 -31.21
CA VAL A 20 -2.47 -17.84 -30.71
C VAL A 20 -2.81 -17.99 -29.23
N GLY A 21 -3.27 -19.17 -28.79
CA GLY A 21 -3.54 -19.47 -27.38
C GLY A 21 -2.29 -19.36 -26.49
N ALA A 22 -1.14 -19.84 -26.96
CA ALA A 22 0.14 -19.72 -26.26
C ALA A 22 0.59 -18.25 -26.13
N VAL A 23 0.43 -17.45 -27.18
CA VAL A 23 0.78 -16.02 -27.18
C VAL A 23 -0.10 -15.22 -26.22
N ILE A 24 -1.41 -15.49 -26.19
CA ILE A 24 -2.33 -14.82 -25.25
C ILE A 24 -2.00 -15.19 -23.79
N MET A 25 -1.73 -16.47 -23.51
CA MET A 25 -1.33 -16.92 -22.17
C MET A 25 -0.07 -16.20 -21.66
N LEU A 26 0.92 -15.98 -22.54
CA LEU A 26 2.14 -15.24 -22.19
C LEU A 26 1.83 -13.79 -21.77
N ALA A 27 0.96 -13.09 -22.49
CA ALA A 27 0.58 -11.71 -22.14
C ALA A 27 -0.21 -11.64 -20.82
N VAL A 28 -1.15 -12.56 -20.59
CA VAL A 28 -1.98 -12.58 -19.37
C VAL A 28 -1.13 -12.81 -18.12
N PHE A 29 -0.14 -13.69 -18.18
CA PHE A 29 0.75 -13.95 -17.04
C PHE A 29 1.64 -12.76 -16.65
N ILE A 30 1.90 -11.84 -17.58
CA ILE A 30 2.63 -10.59 -17.30
C ILE A 30 1.70 -9.55 -16.66
N VAL A 31 0.45 -9.44 -17.13
CA VAL A 31 -0.49 -8.36 -16.73
C VAL A 31 -1.21 -8.63 -15.41
N VAL A 32 -1.69 -9.86 -15.17
CA VAL A 32 -2.42 -10.22 -13.94
C VAL A 32 -1.68 -9.88 -12.63
N PRO A 33 -0.36 -10.15 -12.48
CA PRO A 33 0.33 -9.80 -11.23
C PRO A 33 0.36 -8.28 -10.96
N GLN A 34 0.35 -7.43 -12.00
CA GLN A 34 0.38 -5.97 -11.85
C GLN A 34 -0.92 -5.41 -11.25
N LEU A 35 -2.07 -5.98 -11.60
CA LEU A 35 -3.37 -5.51 -11.10
C LEU A 35 -3.52 -5.71 -9.59
N GLN A 36 -3.00 -6.83 -9.07
CA GLN A 36 -3.06 -7.14 -7.64
C GLN A 36 -2.30 -6.10 -6.81
N GLN A 37 -1.16 -5.63 -7.31
CA GLN A 37 -0.35 -4.61 -6.65
C GLN A 37 -1.08 -3.27 -6.55
N SER A 38 -1.73 -2.83 -7.63
CA SER A 38 -2.49 -1.57 -7.63
C SER A 38 -3.64 -1.61 -6.61
N ALA A 39 -4.36 -2.73 -6.53
CA ALA A 39 -5.42 -2.93 -5.54
C ALA A 39 -4.90 -2.83 -4.10
N ARG A 40 -3.74 -3.43 -3.81
CA ARG A 40 -3.09 -3.37 -2.49
C ARG A 40 -2.62 -1.97 -2.15
N ASN A 41 -1.94 -1.28 -3.04
CA ASN A 41 -1.52 0.12 -2.83
C ASN A 41 -2.72 1.03 -2.57
N ASN A 42 -3.85 0.83 -3.25
CA ASN A 42 -5.08 1.57 -2.99
C ASN A 42 -5.67 1.25 -1.62
N GLN A 43 -5.56 0.02 -1.14
CA GLN A 43 -5.93 -0.33 0.24
C GLN A 43 -5.06 0.42 1.25
N ARG A 44 -3.73 0.43 1.08
CA ARG A 44 -2.81 1.17 1.97
C ARG A 44 -3.16 2.65 2.08
N ARG A 45 -3.50 3.28 0.95
CA ARG A 45 -3.95 4.69 0.91
C ARG A 45 -5.24 4.91 1.70
N ARG A 46 -6.22 4.02 1.55
CA ARG A 46 -7.49 4.10 2.32
C ARG A 46 -7.26 3.91 3.81
N ASP A 47 -6.35 3.02 4.19
CA ASP A 47 -6.01 2.79 5.60
C ASP A 47 -5.35 4.03 6.22
N ALA A 48 -4.44 4.68 5.50
CA ALA A 48 -3.87 5.97 5.93
C ALA A 48 -4.95 7.07 6.08
N GLN A 49 -5.93 7.15 5.18
CA GLN A 49 -7.05 8.10 5.27
C GLN A 49 -7.95 7.83 6.49
N ARG A 50 -8.14 6.56 6.86
CA ARG A 50 -8.88 6.18 8.07
C ARG A 50 -8.13 6.60 9.33
N VAL A 51 -6.82 6.35 9.39
CA VAL A 51 -5.98 6.80 10.50
C VAL A 51 -6.01 8.32 10.62
N LEU A 52 -5.89 9.04 9.51
CA LEU A 52 -6.03 10.50 9.48
C LEU A 52 -7.34 10.97 10.12
N THR A 53 -8.47 10.39 9.69
CA THR A 53 -9.80 10.75 10.21
C THR A 53 -9.91 10.47 11.71
N ALA A 54 -9.41 9.31 12.15
CA ALA A 54 -9.42 8.92 13.56
C ALA A 54 -8.57 9.88 14.42
N VAL A 55 -7.38 10.24 13.95
CA VAL A 55 -6.49 11.20 14.64
C VAL A 55 -7.10 12.60 14.66
N ARG A 56 -7.71 13.07 13.55
CA ARG A 56 -8.43 14.35 13.49
C ARG A 56 -9.58 14.39 14.49
N GLN A 57 -10.39 13.34 14.55
CA GLN A 57 -11.50 13.24 15.49
C GLN A 57 -11.00 13.32 16.93
N TYR A 58 -9.91 12.65 17.26
CA TYR A 58 -9.31 12.75 18.58
C TYR A 58 -8.81 14.16 18.89
N TYR A 59 -8.12 14.81 17.95
CA TYR A 59 -7.64 16.19 18.13
C TYR A 59 -8.78 17.20 18.35
N SER A 60 -9.94 16.96 17.73
CA SER A 60 -11.12 17.81 17.96
C SER A 60 -11.67 17.73 19.39
N GLN A 61 -11.32 16.69 20.14
CA GLN A 61 -11.81 16.43 21.49
C GLN A 61 -10.76 16.67 22.58
N ILE A 62 -9.49 16.34 22.30
CA ILE A 62 -8.39 16.39 23.27
C ILE A 62 -7.10 16.87 22.59
N SER A 63 -6.34 17.75 23.24
CA SER A 63 -5.00 18.17 22.80
C SER A 63 -3.98 17.01 22.92
N PHE A 64 -3.21 16.75 21.87
CA PHE A 64 -2.24 15.64 21.83
C PHE A 64 -1.10 15.80 22.87
N PRO A 65 -0.63 14.70 23.50
CA PRO A 65 0.52 14.73 24.40
C PRO A 65 1.83 15.06 23.68
N ALA A 66 2.81 15.59 24.42
CA ALA A 66 4.09 16.06 23.89
C ALA A 66 5.10 14.94 23.52
N GLU A 67 4.86 13.68 23.94
CA GLU A 67 5.82 12.59 23.82
C GLU A 67 5.37 11.48 22.84
N ALA A 68 6.23 11.12 21.87
CA ALA A 68 5.90 10.22 20.77
C ALA A 68 5.42 8.80 21.16
N THR A 69 5.89 8.28 22.29
CA THR A 69 5.49 6.97 22.86
C THR A 69 4.05 6.98 23.33
N THR A 70 3.67 8.00 24.12
CA THR A 70 2.30 8.22 24.58
C THR A 70 1.35 8.41 23.41
N ILE A 71 1.78 9.18 22.41
CA ILE A 71 1.00 9.39 21.19
C ILE A 71 0.77 8.07 20.44
N THR A 72 1.80 7.23 20.32
CA THR A 72 1.67 5.92 19.63
C THR A 72 0.59 5.05 20.28
N ASN A 73 0.57 4.95 21.62
CA ASN A 73 -0.42 4.14 22.32
C ASN A 73 -1.84 4.70 22.19
N ILE A 74 -1.98 6.02 22.25
CA ILE A 74 -3.26 6.71 22.06
C ILE A 74 -3.79 6.47 20.65
N VAL A 75 -2.97 6.70 19.62
CA VAL A 75 -3.39 6.51 18.23
C VAL A 75 -3.81 5.06 18.00
N GLN A 76 -3.01 4.09 18.47
CA GLN A 76 -3.37 2.67 18.39
C GLN A 76 -4.69 2.34 19.08
N GLY A 77 -4.93 2.91 20.27
CA GLY A 77 -6.18 2.72 21.02
C GLY A 77 -7.40 3.35 20.35
N ILE A 78 -7.23 4.50 19.67
CA ILE A 78 -8.31 5.18 18.96
C ILE A 78 -8.76 4.38 17.75
N VAL A 79 -7.80 3.89 16.95
CA VAL A 79 -8.16 3.31 15.65
C VAL A 79 -8.60 1.84 15.75
N GLY A 80 -8.24 1.14 16.84
CA GLY A 80 -8.60 -0.26 17.07
C GLY A 80 -7.98 -1.20 16.04
N SER A 81 -7.01 -2.03 16.42
CA SER A 81 -6.42 -2.99 15.47
C SER A 81 -7.42 -4.08 15.06
N PRO A 82 -7.43 -4.56 13.79
CA PRO A 82 -6.30 -4.52 12.85
C PRO A 82 -6.59 -3.87 11.48
N PHE A 83 -5.79 -2.88 11.09
CA PHE A 83 -5.61 -2.60 9.66
C PHE A 83 -4.72 -3.70 9.07
N ASN A 84 -5.25 -4.49 8.15
CA ASN A 84 -4.50 -5.57 7.53
C ASN A 84 -3.70 -5.07 6.32
N ASP A 85 -2.38 -5.24 6.36
CA ASP A 85 -1.53 -5.13 5.18
C ASP A 85 -1.69 -6.38 4.32
N PRO A 86 -2.16 -6.25 3.08
CA PRO A 86 -2.36 -7.39 2.19
C PRO A 86 -1.06 -8.11 1.75
N ASN A 87 0.14 -7.57 2.04
CA ASN A 87 1.42 -8.23 1.72
C ASN A 87 2.24 -8.66 2.92
N LEU A 88 1.84 -8.33 4.15
CA LEU A 88 2.54 -8.87 5.30
C LEU A 88 2.20 -10.35 5.35
N LYS A 89 3.09 -11.19 4.84
CA LYS A 89 3.10 -12.61 5.14
C LYS A 89 3.82 -12.76 6.46
N GLN A 90 3.11 -12.56 7.57
CA GLN A 90 3.70 -13.00 8.83
C GLN A 90 3.54 -14.53 8.94
N ASN A 91 4.44 -15.15 9.69
CA ASN A 91 4.42 -16.59 9.95
C ASN A 91 3.02 -17.05 10.41
N PRO A 92 2.63 -18.30 10.14
CA PRO A 92 1.33 -18.82 10.60
C PRO A 92 1.19 -18.59 12.12
N GLY A 93 0.15 -17.83 12.51
CA GLY A 93 -0.11 -17.42 13.89
C GLY A 93 0.10 -15.93 14.20
N SER A 94 0.61 -15.13 13.26
CA SER A 94 0.85 -13.70 13.47
C SER A 94 -0.09 -12.83 12.63
N SER A 95 -0.49 -11.67 13.16
CA SER A 95 -1.46 -10.78 12.52
C SER A 95 -0.82 -9.99 11.37
N ASN A 96 -1.42 -10.00 10.17
CA ASN A 96 -0.96 -9.25 9.01
C ASN A 96 -1.22 -7.74 9.14
N SER A 97 -1.00 -7.15 10.31
CA SER A 97 -1.53 -5.84 10.67
C SER A 97 -0.49 -4.74 10.68
N TYR A 98 -0.90 -3.54 10.29
CA TYR A 98 -0.08 -2.35 10.45
C TYR A 98 0.13 -2.01 11.93
N THR A 99 1.34 -1.60 12.28
CA THR A 99 1.60 -0.89 13.53
C THR A 99 1.56 0.61 13.25
N ILE A 100 0.55 1.30 13.76
CA ILE A 100 0.54 2.75 13.80
C ILE A 100 1.60 3.26 14.77
N LYS A 101 2.40 4.23 14.32
CA LYS A 101 3.45 4.88 15.10
C LYS A 101 3.29 6.39 15.00
N ALA A 102 3.53 7.07 16.11
CA ALA A 102 3.57 8.51 16.15
C ALA A 102 5.01 9.02 16.23
N ARG A 103 5.28 10.14 15.57
CA ARG A 103 6.62 10.72 15.47
C ARG A 103 6.59 12.22 15.55
N THR A 104 7.64 12.79 16.14
CA THR A 104 7.83 14.25 16.29
C THR A 104 9.10 14.73 15.59
N ASN A 105 9.83 13.85 14.91
CA ASN A 105 11.11 14.13 14.28
C ASN A 105 11.06 14.20 12.74
N GLY A 106 9.87 14.06 12.13
CA GLY A 106 9.69 14.14 10.68
C GLY A 106 10.37 13.01 9.89
N ILE A 107 10.81 11.95 10.58
CA ILE A 107 11.45 10.80 9.94
C ILE A 107 10.38 9.77 9.63
N ILE A 108 10.27 9.31 8.38
CA ILE A 108 9.51 8.09 8.07
C ILE A 108 10.51 6.94 7.91
N PRO A 109 10.49 5.94 8.81
CA PRO A 109 11.23 4.71 8.59
C PRO A 109 10.57 3.98 7.44
N GLY A 110 11.35 3.47 6.50
CA GLY A 110 10.80 2.76 5.34
C GLY A 110 10.19 1.38 5.67
N VAL A 111 9.76 1.14 6.90
CA VAL A 111 9.17 -0.14 7.29
C VAL A 111 7.72 -0.18 6.78
N VAL A 112 7.44 -1.09 5.84
CA VAL A 112 6.10 -1.30 5.27
C VAL A 112 5.05 -1.77 6.27
N THR A 113 5.45 -2.22 7.46
CA THR A 113 4.52 -2.61 8.52
C THR A 113 3.91 -1.41 9.23
N TRP A 114 4.37 -0.18 8.98
CA TRP A 114 3.96 0.98 9.77
C TRP A 114 3.06 1.95 8.99
N ILE A 115 2.10 2.51 9.72
CA ILE A 115 1.43 3.75 9.36
C ILE A 115 1.95 4.80 10.33
N ASP A 116 2.60 5.83 9.81
CA ASP A 116 3.25 6.85 10.61
C ASP A 116 2.39 8.11 10.68
N VAL A 117 2.19 8.63 11.89
CA VAL A 117 1.57 9.92 12.16
C VAL A 117 2.66 10.88 12.61
N ASN A 118 3.00 11.84 11.76
CA ASN A 118 4.08 12.79 11.97
C ASN A 118 3.52 14.12 12.47
N TYR A 119 3.85 14.48 13.71
CA TYR A 119 3.37 15.68 14.40
C TYR A 119 4.33 16.84 14.23
N ASN A 120 3.78 18.03 14.08
CA ASN A 120 4.49 19.24 13.68
C ASN A 120 5.11 19.13 12.27
N TYR A 121 4.53 18.28 11.41
CA TYR A 121 4.92 18.14 10.01
C TYR A 121 3.69 18.07 9.12
N LYS A 122 3.83 18.56 7.89
CA LYS A 122 2.89 18.36 6.79
C LYS A 122 3.60 17.69 5.63
N CYS A 123 2.86 16.97 4.80
CA CYS A 123 3.26 16.68 3.44
C CYS A 123 3.46 17.99 2.68
N LYS A 124 4.59 18.13 1.98
CA LYS A 124 4.88 19.24 1.07
C LYS A 124 3.79 19.39 0.01
N THR A 125 3.27 18.27 -0.48
CA THR A 125 2.11 18.19 -1.37
C THR A 125 1.09 17.23 -0.77
N ASN A 126 -0.18 17.65 -0.68
CA ASN A 126 -1.24 16.80 -0.12
C ASN A 126 -1.51 15.59 -1.03
N GLN A 127 -1.68 14.41 -0.44
CA GLN A 127 -1.90 13.15 -1.17
C GLN A 127 -0.78 12.79 -2.16
N SER A 128 0.47 13.16 -1.85
CA SER A 128 1.62 12.88 -2.70
C SER A 128 2.10 11.44 -2.59
N THR A 129 2.70 10.94 -3.66
CA THR A 129 3.46 9.69 -3.68
C THR A 129 4.88 10.00 -4.15
N GLU A 130 5.84 10.08 -3.24
CA GLU A 130 7.24 10.44 -3.55
C GLU A 130 8.22 9.48 -2.84
N LEU A 131 9.45 9.41 -3.35
CA LEU A 131 10.54 8.65 -2.73
C LEU A 131 10.91 9.30 -1.40
N GLY A 132 10.86 8.51 -0.32
CA GLY A 132 11.03 9.04 1.02
C GLY A 132 9.88 9.94 1.49
N ALA A 133 9.98 10.39 2.73
CA ALA A 133 9.01 11.27 3.36
C ALA A 133 9.02 12.67 2.75
N ASN A 134 7.99 13.04 2.00
CA ASN A 134 7.82 14.41 1.53
C ASN A 134 7.30 15.34 2.65
N LEU A 135 7.94 15.33 3.82
CA LEU A 135 7.50 16.05 5.02
C LEU A 135 8.23 17.38 5.18
N VAL A 136 7.51 18.42 5.57
CA VAL A 136 8.02 19.74 5.93
C VAL A 136 7.56 20.12 7.34
N PRO A 137 8.40 20.76 8.16
CA PRO A 137 8.00 21.22 9.49
C PRO A 137 6.81 22.19 9.41
N ALA A 138 5.79 21.96 10.23
CA ALA A 138 4.57 22.75 10.31
C ALA A 138 3.95 22.60 11.71
N SER A 139 4.20 23.56 12.59
CA SER A 139 3.70 23.53 13.97
C SER A 139 2.16 23.49 14.01
N GLY A 140 1.61 22.68 14.92
CA GLY A 140 0.16 22.54 15.10
C GLY A 140 -0.53 21.66 14.07
N SER A 141 0.22 21.01 13.18
CA SER A 141 -0.32 20.13 12.16
C SER A 141 0.33 18.77 12.17
N PHE A 142 -0.30 17.84 11.46
CA PHE A 142 0.22 16.49 11.31
C PHE A 142 0.01 15.93 9.91
N ALA A 143 0.83 14.94 9.57
CA ALA A 143 0.73 14.19 8.33
C ALA A 143 0.70 12.69 8.63
N VAL A 144 -0.14 11.97 7.89
CA VAL A 144 -0.17 10.51 7.93
C VAL A 144 0.55 9.97 6.71
N THR A 145 1.44 9.01 6.93
CA THR A 145 2.26 8.44 5.87
C THR A 145 2.28 6.92 5.94
N VAL A 146 2.29 6.27 4.77
CA VAL A 146 2.40 4.81 4.64
C VAL A 146 3.27 4.45 3.44
N ALA A 147 4.11 3.44 3.59
CA ALA A 147 4.95 2.97 2.50
C ALA A 147 4.13 2.15 1.48
N LEU A 148 4.28 2.51 0.20
CA LEU A 148 3.69 1.75 -0.92
C LEU A 148 4.64 0.65 -1.39
N GLU A 149 4.09 -0.33 -2.09
CA GLU A 149 4.91 -1.32 -2.78
C GLU A 149 5.67 -0.65 -3.93
N PRO A 150 6.97 -0.96 -4.11
CA PRO A 150 7.74 -0.44 -5.23
C PRO A 150 7.22 -1.00 -6.56
N ILE A 151 7.26 -0.16 -7.59
CA ILE A 151 6.82 -0.49 -8.95
C ILE A 151 7.83 -1.43 -9.65
N GLU A 152 9.08 -1.45 -9.17
CA GLU A 152 10.18 -2.29 -9.65
C GLU A 152 10.58 -3.33 -8.58
N PRO A 153 10.97 -4.57 -8.96
CA PRO A 153 11.51 -5.55 -8.04
C PRO A 153 12.97 -5.22 -7.69
N THR A 154 13.21 -4.17 -6.91
CA THR A 154 14.57 -3.91 -6.41
C THR A 154 14.89 -4.89 -5.29
N LEU A 155 15.78 -5.84 -5.58
CA LEU A 155 16.48 -6.65 -4.59
C LEU A 155 17.22 -5.71 -3.62
N SER A 156 16.75 -5.59 -2.39
CA SER A 156 17.54 -5.89 -1.20
C SER A 156 16.74 -5.63 0.06
N SER A 157 16.77 -6.63 0.92
CA SER A 157 16.47 -6.55 2.34
C SER A 157 17.32 -5.44 2.98
N GLY A 158 16.68 -4.44 3.56
CA GLY A 158 17.25 -3.79 4.75
C GLY A 158 17.32 -2.27 4.78
N ASN A 159 17.25 -1.57 3.66
CA ASN A 159 17.22 -0.09 3.68
C ASN A 159 16.14 0.46 2.75
N TYR A 160 15.02 0.81 3.38
CA TYR A 160 13.75 1.09 2.74
C TYR A 160 13.44 2.59 2.56
N THR A 161 14.44 3.45 2.74
CA THR A 161 14.40 4.89 2.42
C THR A 161 14.20 5.16 0.92
N SER A 162 14.30 4.13 0.09
CA SER A 162 14.15 4.12 -1.37
C SER A 162 12.74 3.76 -1.87
N ARG A 163 11.71 3.73 -1.00
CA ARG A 163 10.33 3.43 -1.40
C ARG A 163 9.47 4.68 -1.52
N ASN A 164 8.48 4.59 -2.41
CA ASN A 164 7.43 5.59 -2.51
C ASN A 164 6.54 5.55 -1.26
N HIS A 165 6.40 6.69 -0.59
CA HIS A 165 5.48 6.84 0.54
C HIS A 165 4.27 7.64 0.08
N TYR A 166 3.08 7.15 0.43
CA TYR A 166 1.88 7.96 0.37
C TYR A 166 1.84 8.87 1.58
N CYS A 167 1.59 10.16 1.37
CA CYS A 167 1.51 11.17 2.42
C CYS A 167 0.20 11.94 2.29
N ILE A 168 -0.54 12.10 3.39
CA ILE A 168 -1.77 12.91 3.44
C ILE A 168 -1.76 13.87 4.65
N ASN A 169 -2.23 15.10 4.43
CA ASN A 169 -2.27 16.16 5.45
C ASN A 169 -3.54 16.12 6.31
N ASP A 170 -3.42 16.67 7.52
CA ASP A 170 -4.49 17.12 8.41
C ASP A 170 -5.43 18.16 7.80
#